data_AF-A0A3E2WZ32-F1
#
_entry.id   AF-A0A3E2WZ32-F1
#
_cell.length_a   1.000
_cell.length_b   1.000
_cell.length_c   1.000
_cell.angle_alpha   90.00
_cell.angle_beta   90.00
_cell.angle_gamma   90.00
#
_symmetry.space_group_name_H-M   'P 1'
#
loop_
_entity.id
_entity.type
_entity.pdbx_description
1 polymer ?
#
loop_
_entity_poly.entity_id
_entity_poly.type
_entity_poly.pdbx_seq_one_letter_code
_entity_poly.pdbx_strand_id
1 'polypeptide(L)'
;MKKNMKKAGTEMLSINKDSTEKPSAKKNSIKRIRKKRISVQKVIAAAAGIALLAGWTFTADRGIGIQEKQIYSKALEEQEQADKLGFSNFRLEDYPVAMYDGKADYVFYQGGIEKRSPVLETFAGTAYPVGDHYEVIIPTLERFDSLLSLAGGVEGMVSGSGYGKEEQIATIWHEAFHAWQLSHFRILGENLSPAQMEKELEQSGNETGSSEDALFIKEVDQDKEQKKRMIKEMQLLKAAAQEKETDKLKAAVVQYRTQQRQRQENMSAKALIAEQRCELTEGTAYYVEGNILRSLRSGKEYQERYLDTLDAFEGGRGKYYRTGMAKCLILDKLDPDWKESLDYTESLDQLLDKAAEYKL
;
A
#
# COMPACT_ATOMS: atom_id res chain seq x y z
N MET A 1 -53.26 30.06 -11.17
CA MET A 1 -53.82 31.26 -11.83
C MET A 1 -52.76 31.88 -12.74
N LYS A 2 -53.13 32.11 -14.02
CA LYS A 2 -52.74 33.23 -14.93
C LYS A 2 -51.28 33.76 -14.87
N LYS A 3 -50.53 33.60 -15.97
CA LYS A 3 -50.26 34.60 -17.06
C LYS A 3 -48.89 35.29 -16.85
N ASN A 4 -47.96 35.13 -17.80
CA ASN A 4 -47.69 36.03 -18.94
C ASN A 4 -47.36 37.48 -18.55
N MET A 5 -46.19 37.97 -18.99
CA MET A 5 -45.98 39.18 -19.85
C MET A 5 -44.48 39.60 -19.77
N LYS A 6 -43.71 39.60 -20.86
CA LYS A 6 -43.61 40.57 -21.98
C LYS A 6 -43.13 41.98 -21.59
N LYS A 7 -41.89 42.28 -22.03
CA LYS A 7 -41.42 43.39 -22.90
C LYS A 7 -41.66 44.87 -22.52
N ALA A 8 -40.57 45.62 -22.71
CA ALA A 8 -40.42 46.90 -23.45
C ALA A 8 -40.09 48.18 -22.66
N GLY A 9 -39.32 49.06 -23.32
CA GLY A 9 -38.97 50.45 -22.94
C GLY A 9 -37.45 50.65 -22.99
N THR A 10 -36.81 51.08 -24.10
CA THR A 10 -36.85 52.36 -24.84
C THR A 10 -36.20 53.52 -24.08
N GLU A 11 -35.08 54.05 -24.58
CA GLU A 11 -34.92 55.51 -24.70
C GLU A 11 -33.88 55.92 -25.76
N MET A 12 -34.24 56.94 -26.54
CA MET A 12 -33.52 57.59 -27.65
C MET A 12 -32.53 58.64 -27.15
N LEU A 13 -31.57 59.01 -28.01
CA LEU A 13 -31.10 60.38 -28.36
C LEU A 13 -29.87 60.18 -29.28
N SER A 14 -29.58 60.91 -30.37
CA SER A 14 -30.11 62.10 -31.00
C SER A 14 -29.48 62.23 -32.41
N ILE A 15 -30.11 63.05 -33.25
CA ILE A 15 -29.89 63.26 -34.69
C ILE A 15 -28.83 64.37 -34.93
N ASN A 16 -28.00 64.24 -35.98
CA ASN A 16 -27.82 65.34 -36.93
C ASN A 16 -27.24 64.91 -38.30
N LYS A 17 -27.77 65.56 -39.33
CA LYS A 17 -27.61 65.34 -40.78
C LYS A 17 -26.87 66.53 -41.42
N ASP A 18 -26.55 66.36 -42.71
CA ASP A 18 -26.18 67.34 -43.75
C ASP A 18 -24.67 67.66 -43.90
N SER A 19 -24.08 67.83 -45.08
CA SER A 19 -24.53 67.73 -46.50
C SER A 19 -23.30 67.84 -47.45
N THR A 20 -23.42 67.21 -48.65
CA THR A 20 -22.89 67.56 -50.02
C THR A 20 -21.51 68.26 -50.21
N GLU A 21 -20.58 67.87 -51.10
CA GLU A 21 -20.65 67.84 -52.59
C GLU A 21 -19.36 67.23 -53.25
N LYS A 22 -19.40 66.90 -54.57
CA LYS A 22 -18.44 66.15 -55.46
C LYS A 22 -17.41 67.06 -56.22
N PRO A 23 -16.59 66.68 -57.26
CA PRO A 23 -16.16 65.37 -57.88
C PRO A 23 -14.65 65.23 -58.35
N SER A 24 -14.32 64.03 -58.88
CA SER A 24 -13.21 63.66 -59.82
C SER A 24 -11.82 63.37 -59.19
N ALA A 25 -10.99 62.39 -59.60
CA ALA A 25 -10.73 61.82 -60.91
C ALA A 25 -10.21 60.35 -60.87
N LYS A 26 -10.12 59.76 -62.07
CA LYS A 26 -9.77 58.38 -62.45
C LYS A 26 -8.36 57.87 -62.06
N LYS A 27 -8.28 56.52 -62.01
CA LYS A 27 -7.14 55.61 -62.32
C LYS A 27 -6.02 55.43 -61.29
N ASN A 28 -5.98 54.27 -60.64
CA ASN A 28 -5.17 53.11 -61.09
C ASN A 28 -5.18 51.98 -60.04
N SER A 29 -5.51 50.79 -60.52
CA SER A 29 -5.46 49.54 -59.78
C SER A 29 -4.01 49.08 -59.58
N ILE A 30 -3.54 49.08 -58.33
CA ILE A 30 -2.45 48.20 -57.89
C ILE A 30 -2.89 47.58 -56.56
N LYS A 31 -3.44 46.36 -56.61
CA LYS A 31 -3.56 45.49 -55.44
C LYS A 31 -2.14 45.14 -54.97
N ARG A 32 -1.60 45.89 -54.00
CA ARG A 32 -0.44 45.45 -53.22
C ARG A 32 -0.87 44.23 -52.39
N ILE A 33 -0.51 43.04 -52.84
CA ILE A 33 -0.49 41.85 -51.98
C ILE A 33 0.60 42.12 -50.93
N ARG A 34 0.19 42.58 -49.74
CA ARG A 34 1.06 42.54 -48.56
C ARG A 34 1.30 41.07 -48.25
N LYS A 35 2.43 40.50 -48.70
CA LYS A 35 3.00 39.31 -48.07
C LYS A 35 3.19 39.66 -46.60
N LYS A 36 2.33 39.14 -45.72
CA LYS A 36 2.56 39.17 -44.27
C LYS A 36 3.91 38.47 -44.05
N ARG A 37 4.98 39.23 -43.82
CA ARG A 37 6.22 38.69 -43.27
C ARG A 37 5.84 38.15 -41.90
N ILE A 38 5.72 36.82 -41.80
CA ILE A 38 5.65 36.14 -40.52
C ILE A 38 6.95 36.53 -39.83
N SER A 39 6.87 37.23 -38.69
CA SER A 39 8.08 37.65 -38.00
C SER A 39 8.88 36.41 -37.63
N VAL A 40 10.20 36.46 -37.77
CA VAL A 40 11.10 35.35 -37.41
C VAL A 40 10.82 34.86 -35.98
N GLN A 41 10.41 35.77 -35.09
CA GLN A 41 9.94 35.47 -33.73
C GLN A 41 8.68 34.58 -33.67
N LYS A 42 7.71 34.73 -34.58
CA LYS A 42 6.52 33.87 -34.65
C LYS A 42 6.83 32.48 -35.19
N VAL A 43 7.83 32.35 -36.08
CA VAL A 43 8.31 31.05 -36.57
C VAL A 43 9.10 30.33 -35.50
N ILE A 44 9.98 31.04 -34.77
CA ILE A 44 10.74 30.48 -33.64
C ILE A 44 9.80 30.06 -32.50
N ALA A 45 8.79 30.88 -32.17
CA ALA A 45 7.81 30.52 -31.14
C ALA A 45 6.95 29.31 -31.54
N ALA A 46 6.57 29.20 -32.82
CA ALA A 46 5.84 28.03 -33.32
C ALA A 46 6.73 26.77 -33.33
N ALA A 47 8.00 26.88 -33.72
CA ALA A 47 8.96 25.78 -33.68
C ALA A 47 9.28 25.35 -32.24
N ALA A 48 9.44 26.29 -31.31
CA ALA A 48 9.60 26.01 -29.88
C ALA A 48 8.34 25.38 -29.28
N GLY A 49 7.14 25.85 -29.66
CA GLY A 49 5.86 25.26 -29.25
C GLY A 49 5.67 23.83 -29.78
N ILE A 50 6.07 23.55 -31.02
CA ILE A 50 6.06 22.21 -31.60
C ILE A 50 7.14 21.33 -30.99
N ALA A 51 8.32 21.86 -30.67
CA ALA A 51 9.38 21.11 -29.97
C ALA A 51 9.03 20.83 -28.51
N LEU A 52 8.31 21.73 -27.84
CA LEU A 52 7.75 21.52 -26.50
C LEU A 52 6.57 20.57 -26.53
N LEU A 53 5.71 20.61 -27.56
CA LEU A 53 4.64 19.63 -27.75
C LEU A 53 5.19 18.26 -28.13
N ALA A 54 6.21 18.18 -28.99
CA ALA A 54 6.90 16.94 -29.33
C ALA A 54 7.67 16.41 -28.12
N GLY A 55 8.34 17.29 -27.37
CA GLY A 55 8.97 16.97 -26.09
C GLY A 55 7.95 16.48 -25.07
N TRP A 56 6.79 17.13 -24.97
CA TRP A 56 5.69 16.72 -24.10
C TRP A 56 5.03 15.42 -24.56
N THR A 57 4.83 15.16 -25.86
CA THR A 57 4.36 13.84 -26.31
C THR A 57 5.45 12.77 -26.12
N PHE A 58 6.74 13.12 -26.19
CA PHE A 58 7.84 12.18 -25.99
C PHE A 58 8.17 11.94 -24.51
N THR A 59 7.77 12.84 -23.60
CA THR A 59 7.93 12.71 -22.13
C THR A 59 6.64 12.31 -21.42
N ALA A 60 5.47 12.75 -21.88
CA ALA A 60 4.16 12.37 -21.33
C ALA A 60 3.77 10.93 -21.69
N ASP A 61 4.29 10.38 -22.80
CA ASP A 61 4.17 8.95 -23.14
C ASP A 61 5.35 8.11 -22.62
N ARG A 62 6.29 8.69 -21.85
CA ARG A 62 7.45 7.97 -21.29
C ARG A 62 7.49 7.98 -19.77
N GLY A 63 6.47 7.31 -19.23
CA GLY A 63 6.71 6.34 -18.16
C GLY A 63 6.81 6.88 -16.74
N ILE A 64 6.87 5.92 -15.83
CA ILE A 64 7.12 6.09 -14.40
C ILE A 64 8.42 6.87 -14.12
N GLY A 65 8.39 7.66 -13.05
CA GLY A 65 9.51 8.51 -12.63
C GLY A 65 10.80 7.72 -12.33
N ILE A 66 11.94 8.42 -12.39
CA ILE A 66 13.25 7.81 -12.08
C ILE A 66 13.29 7.34 -10.62
N GLN A 67 12.59 8.04 -9.72
CA GLN A 67 12.51 7.70 -8.31
C GLN A 67 11.92 6.32 -8.08
N GLU A 68 10.80 6.02 -8.72
CA GLU A 68 10.11 4.73 -8.64
C GLU A 68 10.95 3.60 -9.23
N LYS A 69 11.63 3.84 -10.35
CA LYS A 69 12.59 2.88 -10.93
C LYS A 69 13.72 2.55 -9.96
N GLN A 70 14.24 3.56 -9.26
CA GLN A 70 15.27 3.38 -8.23
C GLN A 70 14.74 2.62 -7.02
N ILE A 71 13.50 2.87 -6.60
CA ILE A 71 12.85 2.14 -5.51
C ILE A 71 12.74 0.66 -5.87
N TYR A 72 12.21 0.33 -7.05
CA TYR A 72 12.11 -1.06 -7.50
C TYR A 72 13.48 -1.74 -7.64
N SER A 73 14.44 -1.07 -8.28
CA SER A 73 15.81 -1.60 -8.43
C SER A 73 16.45 -1.92 -7.08
N LYS A 74 16.31 -1.01 -6.10
CA LYS A 74 16.83 -1.24 -4.74
C LYS A 74 16.07 -2.34 -4.02
N ALA A 75 14.76 -2.45 -4.22
CA ALA A 75 13.99 -3.55 -3.65
C ALA A 75 14.53 -4.91 -4.12
N LEU A 76 14.87 -5.04 -5.41
CA LEU A 76 15.54 -6.24 -5.94
C LEU A 76 16.92 -6.49 -5.34
N GLU A 77 17.70 -5.43 -5.08
CA GLU A 77 19.03 -5.54 -4.43
C GLU A 77 18.96 -6.11 -3.00
N GLU A 78 17.83 -5.97 -2.30
CA GLU A 78 17.62 -6.51 -0.95
C GLU A 78 17.29 -8.02 -0.91
N GLN A 79 17.23 -8.71 -2.06
CA GLN A 79 16.94 -10.16 -2.11
C GLN A 79 17.88 -10.97 -1.22
N GLU A 80 19.18 -10.65 -1.16
CA GLU A 80 20.13 -11.36 -0.29
C GLU A 80 19.78 -11.23 1.20
N GLN A 81 19.16 -10.11 1.59
CA GLN A 81 18.72 -9.92 2.97
C GLN A 81 17.43 -10.69 3.25
N ALA A 82 16.52 -10.75 2.28
CA ALA A 82 15.32 -11.59 2.36
C ALA A 82 15.67 -13.09 2.45
N ASP A 83 16.64 -13.55 1.66
CA ASP A 83 17.09 -14.95 1.64
C ASP A 83 17.63 -15.38 3.02
N LYS A 84 18.30 -14.48 3.75
CA LYS A 84 18.80 -14.73 5.12
C LYS A 84 17.69 -14.96 6.14
N LEU A 85 16.45 -14.60 5.83
CA LEU A 85 15.32 -14.89 6.70
C LEU A 85 14.98 -16.37 6.72
N GLY A 86 15.20 -17.10 5.63
CA GLY A 86 14.98 -18.55 5.54
C GLY A 86 13.61 -18.99 5.03
N PHE A 87 12.83 -18.10 4.39
CA PHE A 87 11.59 -18.48 3.72
C PHE A 87 11.89 -19.15 2.36
N SER A 88 11.51 -20.42 2.23
CA SER A 88 11.84 -21.23 1.04
C SER A 88 11.21 -20.67 -0.24
N ASN A 89 12.05 -20.49 -1.28
CA ASN A 89 11.66 -20.02 -2.61
C ASN A 89 10.94 -18.65 -2.61
N PHE A 90 11.13 -17.81 -1.60
CA PHE A 90 10.57 -16.47 -1.60
C PHE A 90 11.47 -15.50 -2.37
N ARG A 91 11.05 -15.09 -3.58
CA ARG A 91 11.78 -14.13 -4.40
C ARG A 91 10.88 -12.99 -4.85
N LEU A 92 11.38 -11.75 -4.78
CA LEU A 92 10.62 -10.58 -5.23
C LEU A 92 10.40 -10.60 -6.75
N GLU A 93 11.38 -11.09 -7.52
CA GLU A 93 11.31 -11.14 -8.99
C GLU A 93 10.20 -12.06 -9.54
N ASP A 94 9.68 -12.97 -8.72
CA ASP A 94 8.63 -13.91 -9.13
C ASP A 94 7.26 -13.21 -9.25
N TYR A 95 7.10 -12.03 -8.64
CA TYR A 95 5.84 -11.27 -8.60
C TYR A 95 5.97 -9.93 -9.34
N PRO A 96 5.05 -9.61 -10.27
CA PRO A 96 4.99 -8.28 -10.86
C PRO A 96 4.69 -7.21 -9.79
N VAL A 97 5.36 -6.06 -9.88
CA VAL A 97 5.12 -4.91 -8.99
C VAL A 97 4.49 -3.78 -9.80
N ALA A 98 3.20 -3.51 -9.61
CA ALA A 98 2.50 -2.40 -10.22
C ALA A 98 2.55 -1.16 -9.32
N MET A 99 3.18 -0.10 -9.83
CA MET A 99 3.19 1.21 -9.16
C MET A 99 2.10 2.12 -9.75
N TYR A 100 1.11 2.47 -8.95
CA TYR A 100 -0.05 3.28 -9.36
C TYR A 100 0.18 4.78 -9.14
N ASP A 101 0.16 5.57 -10.23
CA ASP A 101 0.37 7.03 -10.18
C ASP A 101 -0.93 7.85 -9.99
N GLY A 102 -2.05 7.19 -9.72
CA GLY A 102 -3.37 7.80 -9.69
C GLY A 102 -4.08 7.90 -11.04
N LYS A 103 -3.49 7.37 -12.12
CA LYS A 103 -4.08 7.30 -13.47
C LYS A 103 -3.78 5.99 -14.19
N ALA A 104 -2.59 5.43 -13.98
CA ALA A 104 -2.13 4.22 -14.63
C ALA A 104 -1.27 3.38 -13.67
N ASP A 105 -1.26 2.08 -13.94
CA ASP A 105 -0.27 1.18 -13.35
C ASP A 105 0.97 1.16 -14.24
N TYR A 106 2.14 1.19 -13.59
CA TYR A 106 3.41 0.87 -14.21
C TYR A 106 3.93 -0.42 -13.59
N VAL A 107 3.80 -1.51 -14.34
CA VAL A 107 4.11 -2.87 -13.91
C VAL A 107 5.57 -3.17 -14.20
N PHE A 108 6.34 -3.38 -13.14
CA PHE A 108 7.71 -3.84 -13.20
C PHE A 108 7.75 -5.36 -13.13
N TYR A 109 8.28 -6.01 -14.17
CA TYR A 109 8.42 -7.46 -14.20
C TYR A 109 9.48 -7.91 -15.20
N GLN A 110 10.33 -8.88 -14.81
CA GLN A 110 11.38 -9.46 -15.67
C GLN A 110 12.24 -8.42 -16.41
N GLY A 111 12.60 -7.33 -15.74
CA GLY A 111 13.40 -6.23 -16.29
C GLY A 111 12.64 -5.28 -17.24
N GLY A 112 11.36 -5.54 -17.52
CA GLY A 112 10.47 -4.68 -18.28
C GLY A 112 9.65 -3.73 -17.40
N ILE A 113 9.12 -2.68 -18.03
CA ILE A 113 8.10 -1.79 -17.43
C ILE A 113 6.96 -1.66 -18.42
N GLU A 114 5.78 -2.15 -18.06
CA GLU A 114 4.55 -2.01 -18.84
C GLU A 114 3.66 -0.92 -18.23
N LYS A 115 3.10 -0.04 -19.07
CA LYS A 115 2.06 0.91 -18.64
C LYS A 115 0.70 0.38 -19.03
N ARG A 116 -0.22 0.23 -18.07
CA ARG A 116 -1.60 -0.23 -18.31
C ARG A 116 -2.63 0.60 -17.53
N SER A 117 -3.91 0.39 -17.83
CA SER A 117 -5.00 0.89 -16.99
C SER A 117 -4.94 0.24 -15.61
N PRO A 118 -5.27 0.98 -14.53
CA PRO A 118 -5.13 0.45 -13.18
C PRO A 118 -6.05 -0.75 -12.98
N VAL A 119 -5.51 -1.83 -12.41
CA VAL A 119 -6.31 -3.00 -12.00
C VAL A 119 -7.07 -2.72 -10.71
N LEU A 120 -6.48 -1.90 -9.84
CA LEU A 120 -7.06 -1.44 -8.59
C LEU A 120 -6.65 0.02 -8.33
N GLU A 121 -7.62 0.91 -8.21
CA GLU A 121 -7.38 2.28 -7.76
C GLU A 121 -7.18 2.29 -6.24
N THR A 122 -5.97 1.93 -5.79
CA THR A 122 -5.63 1.81 -4.36
C THR A 122 -4.87 3.01 -3.81
N PHE A 123 -5.01 3.23 -2.51
CA PHE A 123 -4.28 4.21 -1.71
C PHE A 123 -3.29 3.55 -0.73
N ALA A 124 -3.25 2.23 -0.68
CA ALA A 124 -2.36 1.43 0.15
C ALA A 124 -1.75 0.27 -0.65
N GLY A 125 -0.62 -0.25 -0.18
CA GLY A 125 -0.05 -1.48 -0.73
C GLY A 125 -1.01 -2.66 -0.56
N THR A 126 -1.03 -3.56 -1.55
CA THR A 126 -1.78 -4.82 -1.48
C THR A 126 -1.24 -5.84 -2.48
N ALA A 127 -1.22 -7.12 -2.12
CA ALA A 127 -1.18 -8.21 -3.08
C ALA A 127 -2.57 -8.45 -3.69
N TYR A 128 -2.68 -8.41 -5.02
CA TYR A 128 -3.97 -8.46 -5.73
C TYR A 128 -3.97 -9.50 -6.86
N PRO A 129 -5.08 -10.24 -7.07
CA PRO A 129 -5.18 -11.18 -8.18
C PRO A 129 -5.32 -10.45 -9.52
N VAL A 130 -4.47 -10.79 -10.50
CA VAL A 130 -4.56 -10.28 -11.87
C VAL A 130 -4.52 -11.45 -12.84
N GLY A 131 -5.68 -11.85 -13.34
CA GLY A 131 -5.80 -13.02 -14.20
C GLY A 131 -5.44 -14.31 -13.46
N ASP A 132 -4.30 -14.90 -13.78
CA ASP A 132 -3.84 -16.20 -13.26
C ASP A 132 -2.72 -16.12 -12.21
N HIS A 133 -2.33 -14.91 -11.79
CA HIS A 133 -1.25 -14.69 -10.84
C HIS A 133 -1.60 -13.57 -9.83
N TYR A 134 -0.72 -13.39 -8.84
CA TYR A 134 -0.77 -12.29 -7.89
C TYR A 134 0.26 -11.23 -8.25
N GLU A 135 -0.14 -9.97 -8.13
CA GLU A 135 0.74 -8.81 -8.30
C GLU A 135 0.79 -7.98 -7.02
N VAL A 136 1.93 -7.33 -6.80
CA VAL A 136 2.09 -6.31 -5.76
C VAL A 136 1.61 -4.97 -6.32
N ILE A 137 0.48 -4.47 -5.83
CA ILE A 137 -0.06 -3.17 -6.23
C ILE A 137 0.25 -2.15 -5.14
N ILE A 138 1.03 -1.13 -5.48
CA ILE A 138 1.42 -0.07 -4.54
C ILE A 138 1.24 1.31 -5.19
N PRO A 139 0.79 2.34 -4.46
CA PRO A 139 0.83 3.70 -4.98
C PRO A 139 2.29 4.18 -5.15
N THR A 140 2.52 5.11 -6.06
CA THR A 140 3.82 5.80 -6.14
C THR A 140 4.11 6.55 -4.84
N LEU A 141 5.39 6.79 -4.55
CA LEU A 141 5.79 7.45 -3.31
C LEU A 141 5.18 8.86 -3.17
N GLU A 142 5.10 9.62 -4.26
CA GLU A 142 4.42 10.94 -4.28
C GLU A 142 2.94 10.83 -3.90
N ARG A 143 2.25 9.80 -4.40
CA ARG A 143 0.83 9.59 -4.10
C ARG A 143 0.61 9.18 -2.65
N PHE A 144 1.47 8.32 -2.12
CA PHE A 144 1.39 7.89 -0.73
C PHE A 144 1.69 9.04 0.23
N ASP A 145 2.74 9.83 -0.04
CA ASP A 145 3.10 11.02 0.76
C ASP A 145 1.99 12.08 0.74
N SER A 146 1.39 12.32 -0.44
CA SER A 146 0.24 13.22 -0.58
C SER A 146 -0.95 12.77 0.26
N LEU A 147 -1.22 11.46 0.33
CA LEU A 147 -2.30 10.91 1.14
C LEU A 147 -2.02 11.07 2.63
N LEU A 148 -0.82 10.69 3.09
CA LEU A 148 -0.43 10.82 4.50
C LEU A 148 -0.50 12.27 4.97
N SER A 149 -0.09 13.20 4.12
CA SER A 149 -0.18 14.65 4.36
C SER A 149 -1.63 15.14 4.47
N LEU A 150 -2.57 14.53 3.74
CA LEU A 150 -4.00 14.86 3.81
C LEU A 150 -4.71 14.18 4.99
N ALA A 151 -4.30 12.97 5.35
CA ALA A 151 -4.89 12.17 6.43
C ALA A 151 -4.39 12.55 7.83
N GLY A 152 -3.43 13.48 7.93
CA GLY A 152 -2.87 13.93 9.22
C GLY A 152 -1.90 12.94 9.87
N GLY A 153 -1.34 12.00 9.09
CA GLY A 153 -0.52 10.91 9.59
C GLY A 153 -1.39 9.80 10.21
N VAL A 154 -1.45 8.64 9.55
CA VAL A 154 -2.07 7.45 10.13
C VAL A 154 -1.06 6.84 11.11
N GLU A 155 -1.29 7.04 12.41
CA GLU A 155 -0.54 6.36 13.48
C GLU A 155 -0.69 4.84 13.29
N GLY A 156 0.45 4.16 13.14
CA GLY A 156 0.52 2.74 12.76
C GLY A 156 1.37 2.52 11.50
N MET A 157 1.26 3.39 10.50
CA MET A 157 2.10 3.36 9.29
C MET A 157 3.32 4.28 9.37
N VAL A 158 3.30 5.28 10.25
CA VAL A 158 4.37 6.25 10.44
C VAL A 158 4.61 6.48 11.93
N SER A 159 5.40 5.62 12.58
CA SER A 159 6.08 5.99 13.83
C SER A 159 7.51 6.40 13.50
N GLY A 160 7.86 7.68 13.71
CA GLY A 160 9.21 8.20 13.47
C GLY A 160 9.30 9.20 12.30
N SER A 161 10.40 9.15 11.54
CA SER A 161 10.90 10.14 10.57
C SER A 161 10.08 10.34 9.28
N GLY A 162 8.85 9.85 9.21
CA GLY A 162 8.01 9.91 8.00
C GLY A 162 8.03 8.61 7.19
N TYR A 163 7.31 8.63 6.06
CA TYR A 163 7.33 7.57 5.06
C TYR A 163 8.16 8.03 3.86
N GLY A 164 9.16 7.23 3.46
CA GLY A 164 10.12 7.58 2.43
C GLY A 164 10.43 6.42 1.48
N LYS A 165 11.56 6.52 0.79
CA LYS A 165 11.97 5.52 -0.21
C LYS A 165 12.22 4.16 0.43
N GLU A 166 12.88 4.13 1.58
CA GLU A 166 13.23 2.92 2.30
C GLU A 166 11.98 2.22 2.85
N GLU A 167 11.01 2.99 3.35
CA GLU A 167 9.72 2.47 3.80
C GLU A 167 8.92 1.89 2.61
N GLN A 168 8.91 2.58 1.46
CA GLN A 168 8.30 2.04 0.24
C GLN A 168 8.95 0.73 -0.21
N ILE A 169 10.29 0.60 -0.11
CA ILE A 169 10.98 -0.66 -0.42
C ILE A 169 10.52 -1.76 0.54
N ALA A 170 10.46 -1.48 1.84
CA ALA A 170 10.01 -2.46 2.82
C ALA A 170 8.54 -2.88 2.58
N THR A 171 7.66 -1.94 2.22
CA THR A 171 6.27 -2.23 1.84
C THR A 171 6.17 -3.11 0.59
N ILE A 172 7.03 -2.91 -0.42
CA ILE A 172 7.08 -3.82 -1.58
C ILE A 172 7.36 -5.26 -1.13
N TRP A 173 8.29 -5.44 -0.20
CA TRP A 173 8.62 -6.75 0.35
C TRP A 173 7.50 -7.34 1.21
N HIS A 174 6.79 -6.51 1.99
CA HIS A 174 5.59 -6.91 2.74
C HIS A 174 4.53 -7.48 1.81
N GLU A 175 4.16 -6.73 0.77
CA GLU A 175 3.13 -7.16 -0.18
C GLU A 175 3.58 -8.32 -1.07
N ALA A 176 4.86 -8.38 -1.46
CA ALA A 176 5.41 -9.52 -2.17
C ALA A 176 5.34 -10.79 -1.31
N PHE A 177 5.51 -10.65 0.01
CA PHE A 177 5.35 -11.77 0.93
C PHE A 177 3.92 -12.28 0.96
N HIS A 178 2.92 -11.40 0.93
CA HIS A 178 1.52 -11.80 0.77
C HIS A 178 1.27 -12.51 -0.57
N ALA A 179 1.81 -12.00 -1.67
CA ALA A 179 1.71 -12.68 -2.97
C ALA A 179 2.33 -14.09 -2.92
N TRP A 180 3.46 -14.25 -2.22
CA TRP A 180 4.09 -15.56 -1.99
C TRP A 180 3.25 -16.49 -1.12
N GLN A 181 2.70 -15.99 -0.01
CA GLN A 181 1.79 -16.74 0.86
C GLN A 181 0.61 -17.30 0.07
N LEU A 182 -0.05 -16.45 -0.70
CA LEU A 182 -1.25 -16.77 -1.48
C LEU A 182 -0.95 -17.71 -2.66
N SER A 183 0.27 -17.65 -3.22
CA SER A 183 0.66 -18.49 -4.36
C SER A 183 1.05 -19.92 -3.97
N HIS A 184 1.50 -20.13 -2.72
CA HIS A 184 2.14 -21.39 -2.32
C HIS A 184 1.39 -22.17 -1.25
N PHE A 185 0.54 -21.51 -0.46
CA PHE A 185 0.01 -22.14 0.74
C PHE A 185 -1.51 -22.07 0.85
N ARG A 186 -2.03 -23.04 1.59
CA ARG A 186 -3.40 -23.01 2.09
C ARG A 186 -3.39 -22.42 3.48
N ILE A 187 -3.71 -21.13 3.59
CA ILE A 187 -3.66 -20.41 4.86
C ILE A 187 -4.75 -20.96 5.77
N LEU A 188 -4.35 -21.65 6.83
CA LEU A 188 -5.22 -22.42 7.73
C LEU A 188 -6.19 -23.35 6.99
N GLY A 189 -5.73 -23.94 5.88
CA GLY A 189 -6.50 -24.86 5.06
C GLY A 189 -7.40 -24.21 4.01
N GLU A 190 -7.49 -22.88 3.96
CA GLU A 190 -8.22 -22.15 2.92
C GLU A 190 -7.34 -22.00 1.67
N ASN A 191 -7.88 -22.34 0.49
CA ASN A 191 -7.19 -22.12 -0.78
C ASN A 191 -7.80 -20.89 -1.44
N LEU A 192 -6.97 -19.89 -1.69
CA LEU A 192 -7.34 -18.66 -2.39
C LEU A 192 -6.54 -18.62 -3.68
N SER A 193 -6.98 -19.33 -4.71
CA SER A 193 -6.43 -19.09 -6.05
C SER A 193 -6.83 -17.69 -6.54
N PRO A 194 -6.07 -17.06 -7.47
CA PRO A 194 -6.41 -15.74 -7.99
C PRO A 194 -7.86 -15.60 -8.45
N ALA A 195 -8.37 -16.60 -9.19
CA ALA A 195 -9.76 -16.64 -9.66
C ALA A 195 -10.79 -16.77 -8.53
N GLN A 196 -10.46 -17.46 -7.43
CA GLN A 196 -11.34 -17.52 -6.27
C GLN A 196 -11.38 -16.18 -5.52
N MET A 197 -10.21 -15.56 -5.33
CA MET A 197 -10.12 -14.26 -4.68
C MET A 197 -10.82 -13.16 -5.48
N GLU A 198 -10.64 -13.12 -6.81
CA GLU A 198 -11.34 -12.17 -7.68
C GLU A 198 -12.86 -12.30 -7.53
N LYS A 199 -13.38 -13.54 -7.56
CA LYS A 199 -14.79 -13.82 -7.36
C LYS A 199 -15.29 -13.41 -5.97
N GLU A 200 -14.51 -13.64 -4.92
CA GLU A 200 -14.85 -13.20 -3.56
C GLU A 200 -14.86 -11.67 -3.45
N LEU A 201 -13.93 -10.97 -4.09
CA LEU A 201 -13.88 -9.51 -4.12
C LEU A 201 -15.10 -8.92 -4.85
N GLU A 202 -15.49 -9.49 -6.00
CA GLU A 202 -16.72 -9.11 -6.71
C GLU A 202 -17.99 -9.35 -5.88
N GLN A 203 -18.02 -10.43 -5.09
CA GLN A 203 -19.16 -10.81 -4.26
C GLN A 203 -19.23 -10.03 -2.93
N SER A 204 -18.09 -9.70 -2.34
CA SER A 204 -17.97 -8.97 -1.07
C SER A 204 -18.51 -7.54 -1.15
N GLY A 205 -18.57 -6.95 -2.34
CA GLY A 205 -19.32 -5.71 -2.59
C GLY A 205 -20.83 -5.83 -2.31
N ASN A 206 -21.36 -7.04 -2.13
CA ASN A 206 -22.78 -7.34 -1.92
C ASN A 206 -23.10 -8.06 -0.59
N GLU A 207 -22.12 -8.42 0.24
CA GLU A 207 -22.36 -9.16 1.48
C GLU A 207 -22.36 -8.28 2.74
N THR A 208 -23.36 -8.49 3.61
CA THR A 208 -23.56 -7.81 4.90
C THR A 208 -22.91 -8.56 6.08
N GLY A 209 -21.95 -9.45 5.80
CA GLY A 209 -21.18 -10.15 6.82
C GLY A 209 -20.30 -9.20 7.63
N SER A 210 -20.16 -9.47 8.93
CA SER A 210 -19.14 -8.83 9.76
C SER A 210 -17.76 -9.18 9.19
N SER A 211 -17.03 -8.18 8.67
CA SER A 211 -15.61 -8.34 8.32
C SER A 211 -14.81 -8.84 9.53
N GLU A 212 -13.62 -9.39 9.30
CA GLU A 212 -12.71 -9.75 10.41
C GLU A 212 -12.44 -8.57 11.33
N ASP A 213 -12.26 -7.37 10.76
CA ASP A 213 -12.11 -6.14 11.53
C ASP A 213 -13.30 -5.87 12.45
N ALA A 214 -14.53 -6.12 12.00
CA ALA A 214 -15.70 -5.98 12.85
C ALA A 214 -15.72 -7.02 13.98
N LEU A 215 -15.19 -8.24 13.76
CA LEU A 215 -15.00 -9.22 14.85
C LEU A 215 -13.94 -8.74 15.84
N PHE A 216 -12.80 -8.25 15.37
CA PHE A 216 -11.72 -7.74 16.23
C PHE A 216 -12.17 -6.57 17.08
N ILE A 217 -12.90 -5.63 16.47
CA ILE A 217 -13.43 -4.46 17.17
C ILE A 217 -14.44 -4.90 18.24
N LYS A 218 -15.37 -5.78 17.88
CA LYS A 218 -16.44 -6.23 18.77
C LYS A 218 -15.90 -7.05 19.94
N GLU A 219 -15.03 -8.02 19.68
CA GLU A 219 -14.61 -9.00 20.69
C GLU A 219 -13.39 -8.58 21.50
N VAL A 220 -12.56 -7.67 20.97
CA VAL A 220 -11.35 -7.21 21.68
C VAL A 220 -11.41 -5.72 21.98
N ASP A 221 -11.62 -4.87 20.97
CA ASP A 221 -11.39 -3.43 21.17
C ASP A 221 -12.46 -2.76 22.05
N GLN A 222 -13.71 -3.18 21.91
CA GLN A 222 -14.87 -2.65 22.63
C GLN A 222 -15.09 -3.32 23.99
N ASP A 223 -14.59 -4.54 24.18
CA ASP A 223 -14.60 -5.22 25.47
C ASP A 223 -13.37 -4.80 26.30
N LYS A 224 -13.61 -4.06 27.37
CA LYS A 224 -12.54 -3.49 28.21
C LYS A 224 -11.65 -4.55 28.85
N GLU A 225 -12.21 -5.69 29.26
CA GLU A 225 -11.42 -6.75 29.90
C GLU A 225 -10.64 -7.53 28.84
N GLN A 226 -11.21 -7.80 27.68
CA GLN A 226 -10.50 -8.43 26.55
C GLN A 226 -9.36 -7.54 26.05
N LYS A 227 -9.61 -6.24 25.86
CA LYS A 227 -8.57 -5.26 25.52
C LYS A 227 -7.43 -5.25 26.53
N LYS A 228 -7.75 -5.24 27.83
CA LYS A 228 -6.74 -5.28 28.90
C LYS A 228 -5.92 -6.57 28.87
N ARG A 229 -6.56 -7.73 28.62
CA ARG A 229 -5.87 -9.02 28.47
C ARG A 229 -4.95 -9.02 27.26
N MET A 230 -5.42 -8.50 26.11
CA MET A 230 -4.63 -8.36 24.90
C MET A 230 -3.40 -7.47 25.12
N ILE A 231 -3.56 -6.29 25.73
CA ILE A 231 -2.41 -5.42 26.07
C ILE A 231 -1.39 -6.18 26.94
N LYS A 232 -1.88 -6.97 27.92
CA LYS A 232 -0.99 -7.77 28.76
C LYS A 232 -0.25 -8.86 27.97
N GLU A 233 -0.91 -9.49 27.01
CA GLU A 233 -0.28 -10.46 26.10
C GLU A 233 0.80 -9.81 25.24
N MET A 234 0.53 -8.64 24.65
CA MET A 234 1.52 -7.91 23.85
C MET A 234 2.75 -7.53 24.67
N GLN A 235 2.57 -7.13 25.93
CA GLN A 235 3.68 -6.87 26.86
C GLN A 235 4.50 -8.13 27.17
N LEU A 236 3.85 -9.28 27.37
CA LEU A 236 4.53 -10.56 27.60
C LEU A 236 5.30 -11.01 26.36
N LEU A 237 4.71 -10.88 25.17
CA LEU A 237 5.34 -11.18 23.89
C LEU A 237 6.55 -10.27 23.63
N LYS A 238 6.45 -8.96 23.88
CA LYS A 238 7.58 -8.03 23.77
C LYS A 238 8.73 -8.43 24.71
N ALA A 239 8.42 -8.73 25.98
CA ALA A 239 9.42 -9.18 26.94
C ALA A 239 10.10 -10.48 26.48
N ALA A 240 9.33 -11.46 26.01
CA ALA A 240 9.86 -12.70 25.44
C ALA A 240 10.72 -12.44 24.19
N ALA A 241 10.27 -11.61 23.25
CA ALA A 241 11.02 -11.23 22.06
C ALA A 241 12.35 -10.51 22.37
N GLN A 242 12.51 -9.94 23.57
CA GLN A 242 13.74 -9.29 24.02
C GLN A 242 14.60 -10.16 24.96
N GLU A 243 14.06 -11.26 25.48
CA GLU A 243 14.78 -12.20 26.36
C GLU A 243 15.90 -12.94 25.61
N LYS A 244 17.03 -13.13 26.27
CA LYS A 244 18.24 -13.75 25.70
C LYS A 244 18.49 -15.15 26.27
N GLU A 245 18.04 -15.41 27.49
CA GLU A 245 18.22 -16.72 28.13
C GLU A 245 17.08 -17.66 27.74
N THR A 246 17.42 -18.80 27.13
CA THR A 246 16.46 -19.75 26.57
C THR A 246 15.44 -20.26 27.59
N ASP A 247 15.85 -20.58 28.82
CA ASP A 247 14.92 -21.07 29.85
C ASP A 247 13.93 -19.98 30.30
N LYS A 248 14.41 -18.73 30.42
CA LYS A 248 13.54 -17.58 30.73
C LYS A 248 12.60 -17.27 29.57
N LEU A 249 13.07 -17.41 28.33
CA LEU A 249 12.26 -17.26 27.13
C LEU A 249 11.14 -18.30 27.10
N LYS A 250 11.44 -19.59 27.29
CA LYS A 250 10.44 -20.66 27.37
C LYS A 250 9.43 -20.38 28.48
N ALA A 251 9.88 -19.95 29.66
CA ALA A 251 8.99 -19.58 30.77
C ALA A 251 8.08 -18.39 30.41
N ALA A 252 8.60 -17.37 29.73
CA ALA A 252 7.83 -16.21 29.27
C ALA A 252 6.77 -16.61 28.22
N VAL A 253 7.11 -17.52 27.30
CA VAL A 253 6.14 -18.09 26.34
C VAL A 253 5.01 -18.82 27.06
N VAL A 254 5.31 -19.65 28.07
CA VAL A 254 4.27 -20.33 28.87
C VAL A 254 3.36 -19.34 29.59
N GLN A 255 3.91 -18.25 30.15
CA GLN A 255 3.11 -17.19 30.78
C GLN A 255 2.19 -16.49 29.77
N TYR A 256 2.72 -16.14 28.60
CA TYR A 256 1.95 -15.57 27.49
C TYR A 256 0.80 -16.51 27.09
N ARG A 257 1.09 -17.78 26.81
CA ARG A 257 0.09 -18.75 26.36
C ARG A 257 -1.00 -19.01 27.40
N THR A 258 -0.64 -19.02 28.68
CA THR A 258 -1.61 -19.11 29.78
C THR A 258 -2.56 -17.91 29.79
N GLN A 259 -2.03 -16.68 29.65
CA GLN A 259 -2.82 -15.46 29.61
C GLN A 259 -3.75 -15.43 28.38
N GLN A 260 -3.24 -15.81 27.21
CA GLN A 260 -4.00 -15.85 25.98
C GLN A 260 -5.16 -16.85 26.05
N ARG A 261 -4.95 -18.05 26.60
CA ARG A 261 -6.05 -19.04 26.76
C ARG A 261 -7.22 -18.48 27.58
N GLN A 262 -6.94 -17.80 28.68
CA GLN A 262 -8.00 -17.14 29.48
C GLN A 262 -8.76 -16.06 28.71
N ARG A 263 -8.07 -15.36 27.80
CA ARG A 263 -8.72 -14.40 26.90
C ARG A 263 -9.63 -15.13 25.90
N GLN A 264 -9.06 -16.14 25.24
CA GLN A 264 -9.71 -16.93 24.19
C GLN A 264 -10.94 -17.72 24.67
N GLU A 265 -11.02 -18.11 25.96
CA GLU A 265 -12.21 -18.73 26.57
C GLU A 265 -13.49 -17.88 26.43
N ASN A 266 -13.34 -16.57 26.24
CA ASN A 266 -14.44 -15.62 26.13
C ASN A 266 -14.64 -15.08 24.71
N MET A 267 -13.97 -15.67 23.71
CA MET A 267 -14.06 -15.27 22.31
C MET A 267 -14.82 -16.31 21.50
N SER A 268 -15.44 -15.88 20.40
CA SER A 268 -16.05 -16.79 19.46
C SER A 268 -15.00 -17.54 18.66
N ALA A 269 -15.29 -18.78 18.26
CA ALA A 269 -14.40 -19.56 17.40
C ALA A 269 -14.03 -18.83 16.09
N LYS A 270 -14.95 -18.01 15.56
CA LYS A 270 -14.69 -17.19 14.36
C LYS A 270 -13.63 -16.11 14.63
N ALA A 271 -13.72 -15.41 15.75
CA ALA A 271 -12.73 -14.40 16.12
C ALA A 271 -11.37 -15.02 16.43
N LEU A 272 -11.34 -16.22 17.03
CA LEU A 272 -10.10 -16.97 17.26
C LEU A 272 -9.40 -17.36 15.96
N ILE A 273 -10.15 -17.89 14.99
CA ILE A 273 -9.60 -18.24 13.66
C ILE A 273 -9.12 -16.98 12.95
N ALA A 274 -9.90 -15.89 12.98
CA ALA A 274 -9.52 -14.62 12.37
C ALA A 274 -8.23 -14.04 13.00
N GLU A 275 -8.09 -14.11 14.33
CA GLU A 275 -6.87 -13.70 15.03
C GLU A 275 -5.67 -14.55 14.59
N GLN A 276 -5.79 -15.87 14.63
CA GLN A 276 -4.72 -16.78 14.22
C GLN A 276 -4.31 -16.56 12.77
N ARG A 277 -5.28 -16.36 11.87
CA ARG A 277 -5.06 -16.06 10.47
C ARG A 277 -4.32 -14.74 10.31
N CYS A 278 -4.81 -13.67 10.94
CA CYS A 278 -4.21 -12.34 10.82
C CYS A 278 -2.79 -12.29 11.40
N GLU A 279 -2.52 -12.94 12.53
CA GLU A 279 -1.17 -13.02 13.08
C GLU A 279 -0.23 -13.82 12.18
N LEU A 280 -0.72 -14.92 11.60
CA LEU A 280 0.07 -15.75 10.69
C LEU A 280 0.37 -15.04 9.38
N THR A 281 -0.59 -14.32 8.78
CA THR A 281 -0.39 -13.65 7.49
C THR A 281 0.31 -12.30 7.64
N GLU A 282 -0.27 -11.39 8.42
CA GLU A 282 0.23 -10.02 8.57
C GLU A 282 1.45 -9.96 9.48
N GLY A 283 1.49 -10.79 10.53
CA GLY A 283 2.63 -10.78 11.45
C GLY A 283 3.92 -11.28 10.81
N THR A 284 3.84 -12.27 9.93
CA THR A 284 5.00 -12.76 9.17
C THR A 284 5.42 -11.79 8.07
N ALA A 285 4.46 -11.16 7.37
CA ALA A 285 4.75 -10.10 6.41
C ALA A 285 5.40 -8.87 7.09
N TYR A 286 4.87 -8.45 8.23
CA TYR A 286 5.42 -7.34 9.03
C TYR A 286 6.81 -7.68 9.61
N TYR A 287 7.07 -8.96 9.91
CA TYR A 287 8.42 -9.44 10.26
C TYR A 287 9.39 -9.33 9.08
N VAL A 288 8.97 -9.69 7.86
CA VAL A 288 9.78 -9.52 6.65
C VAL A 288 10.06 -8.03 6.39
N GLU A 289 9.01 -7.20 6.42
CA GLU A 289 9.12 -5.75 6.28
C GLU A 289 10.15 -5.15 7.24
N GLY A 290 10.04 -5.46 8.54
CA GLY A 290 10.93 -4.94 9.56
C GLY A 290 12.38 -5.35 9.34
N ASN A 291 12.63 -6.59 8.91
CA ASN A 291 13.99 -7.05 8.63
C ASN A 291 14.61 -6.40 7.39
N ILE A 292 13.82 -6.13 6.35
CA ILE A 292 14.26 -5.35 5.18
C ILE A 292 14.52 -3.90 5.57
N LEU A 293 13.63 -3.27 6.36
CA LEU A 293 13.90 -1.90 6.80
C LEU A 293 15.16 -1.81 7.66
N ARG A 294 15.47 -2.85 8.45
CA ARG A 294 16.71 -2.96 9.23
C ARG A 294 17.97 -2.96 8.37
N SER A 295 17.96 -3.52 7.15
CA SER A 295 19.12 -3.45 6.24
C SER A 295 19.27 -2.08 5.58
N LEU A 296 18.14 -1.39 5.34
CA LEU A 296 18.08 -0.09 4.67
C LEU A 296 18.36 1.11 5.61
N ARG A 297 18.05 0.97 6.90
CA ARG A 297 18.18 2.00 7.94
C ARG A 297 19.19 1.59 9.01
N SER A 298 19.42 2.45 10.01
CA SER A 298 20.26 2.04 11.14
C SER A 298 19.46 1.11 12.07
N GLY A 299 20.19 0.32 12.86
CA GLY A 299 19.57 -0.53 13.89
C GLY A 299 18.74 0.26 14.90
N LYS A 300 18.98 1.57 15.06
CA LYS A 300 18.20 2.44 15.94
C LYS A 300 16.79 2.67 15.41
N GLU A 301 16.62 3.01 14.13
CA GLU A 301 15.27 3.21 13.58
C GLU A 301 14.47 1.90 13.58
N TYR A 302 15.11 0.76 13.28
CA TYR A 302 14.45 -0.54 13.41
C TYR A 302 13.98 -0.81 14.84
N GLN A 303 14.84 -0.54 15.84
CA GLN A 303 14.50 -0.70 17.24
C GLN A 303 13.30 0.18 17.63
N GLU A 304 13.37 1.48 17.35
CA GLU A 304 12.33 2.45 17.72
C GLU A 304 11.01 2.17 17.01
N ARG A 305 11.04 1.77 15.73
CA ARG A 305 9.83 1.56 14.91
C ARG A 305 9.16 0.23 15.19
N TYR A 306 9.91 -0.87 15.27
CA TYR A 306 9.34 -2.22 15.35
C TYR A 306 9.43 -2.84 16.74
N LEU A 307 10.60 -2.78 17.38
CA LEU A 307 10.83 -3.53 18.63
C LEU A 307 10.27 -2.82 19.86
N ASP A 308 10.43 -1.50 19.95
CA ASP A 308 9.93 -0.71 21.07
C ASP A 308 8.41 -0.57 21.07
N THR A 309 7.78 -0.81 19.93
CA THR A 309 6.33 -0.67 19.72
C THR A 309 5.60 -2.02 19.65
N LEU A 310 6.26 -3.15 19.92
CA LEU A 310 5.60 -4.48 19.93
C LEU A 310 4.40 -4.56 20.89
N ASP A 311 4.37 -3.73 21.93
CA ASP A 311 3.30 -3.61 22.92
C ASP A 311 2.37 -2.41 22.72
N ALA A 312 2.53 -1.67 21.62
CA ALA A 312 1.66 -0.55 21.27
C ALA A 312 0.33 -1.08 20.74
N PHE A 313 -0.75 -0.92 21.54
CA PHE A 313 -2.08 -1.35 21.15
C PHE A 313 -2.65 -0.45 20.04
N GLU A 314 -3.07 -1.08 18.95
CA GLU A 314 -3.77 -0.45 17.83
C GLU A 314 -5.12 -1.16 17.62
N GLY A 315 -6.17 -0.38 17.35
CA GLY A 315 -7.50 -0.92 17.07
C GLY A 315 -7.56 -1.67 15.74
N GLY A 316 -8.57 -2.52 15.57
CA GLY A 316 -8.72 -3.36 14.38
C GLY A 316 -7.58 -4.37 14.26
N ARG A 317 -7.06 -4.58 13.05
CA ARG A 317 -6.03 -5.58 12.78
C ARG A 317 -4.61 -5.26 13.27
N GLY A 318 -4.26 -3.98 13.46
CA GLY A 318 -2.86 -3.55 13.69
C GLY A 318 -2.17 -4.22 14.89
N LYS A 319 -2.90 -4.53 15.96
CA LYS A 319 -2.37 -5.31 17.10
C LYS A 319 -1.84 -6.70 16.73
N TYR A 320 -2.42 -7.35 15.72
CA TYR A 320 -2.04 -8.70 15.29
C TYR A 320 -0.77 -8.75 14.43
N TYR A 321 -0.42 -7.63 13.78
CA TYR A 321 0.85 -7.46 13.08
C TYR A 321 1.99 -7.54 14.10
N ARG A 322 1.80 -6.83 15.21
CA ARG A 322 2.79 -6.72 16.30
C ARG A 322 2.91 -8.02 17.07
N THR A 323 1.78 -8.66 17.44
CA THR A 323 1.84 -9.95 18.13
C THR A 323 2.43 -11.02 17.22
N GLY A 324 2.01 -11.12 15.96
CA GLY A 324 2.57 -12.09 15.02
C GLY A 324 4.05 -11.88 14.75
N MET A 325 4.52 -10.63 14.57
CA MET A 325 5.96 -10.33 14.47
C MET A 325 6.71 -10.73 15.75
N ALA A 326 6.17 -10.43 16.93
CA ALA A 326 6.80 -10.84 18.19
C ALA A 326 6.94 -12.36 18.29
N LYS A 327 5.95 -13.13 17.84
CA LYS A 327 6.02 -14.60 17.77
C LYS A 327 7.11 -15.07 16.81
N CYS A 328 7.25 -14.46 15.63
CA CYS A 328 8.34 -14.76 14.70
C CYS A 328 9.72 -14.52 15.33
N LEU A 329 9.91 -13.40 16.04
CA LEU A 329 11.15 -13.08 16.74
C LEU A 329 11.48 -14.04 17.89
N ILE A 330 10.46 -14.61 18.53
CA ILE A 330 10.63 -15.65 19.56
C ILE A 330 10.99 -16.98 18.91
N LEU A 331 10.31 -17.35 17.82
CA LEU A 331 10.58 -18.58 17.06
C LEU A 331 12.02 -18.61 16.53
N ASP A 332 12.55 -17.48 16.03
CA ASP A 332 13.95 -17.37 15.60
C ASP A 332 14.97 -17.78 16.67
N LYS A 333 14.59 -17.72 17.95
CA LYS A 333 15.46 -18.09 19.08
C LYS A 333 15.21 -19.50 19.60
N LEU A 334 13.96 -19.97 19.55
CA LEU A 334 13.57 -21.28 20.09
C LEU A 334 13.69 -22.40 19.05
N ASP A 335 13.46 -22.08 17.79
CA ASP A 335 13.48 -23.00 16.66
C ASP A 335 13.99 -22.25 15.41
N PRO A 336 15.30 -22.01 15.25
CA PRO A 336 15.85 -21.14 14.21
C PRO A 336 15.44 -21.51 12.78
N ASP A 337 15.14 -22.79 12.53
CA ASP A 337 14.82 -23.33 11.21
C ASP A 337 13.30 -23.42 10.96
N TRP A 338 12.46 -22.86 11.85
CA TRP A 338 11.00 -22.97 11.82
C TRP A 338 10.35 -22.63 10.46
N LYS A 339 10.96 -21.70 9.72
CA LYS A 339 10.47 -21.20 8.42
C LYS A 339 10.67 -22.19 7.29
N GLU A 340 11.65 -23.09 7.38
CA GLU A 340 11.88 -24.12 6.36
C GLU A 340 10.72 -25.13 6.33
N SER A 341 10.06 -25.34 7.47
CA SER A 341 8.93 -26.27 7.63
C SER A 341 7.55 -25.60 7.66
N LEU A 342 7.47 -24.28 7.45
CA LEU A 342 6.22 -23.54 7.53
C LEU A 342 5.31 -23.88 6.34
N ASP A 343 4.15 -24.49 6.61
CA ASP A 343 3.15 -24.84 5.58
C ASP A 343 1.82 -24.06 5.70
N TYR A 344 1.78 -23.08 6.61
CA TYR A 344 0.63 -22.23 6.92
C TYR A 344 -0.66 -22.96 7.34
N THR A 345 -0.62 -24.27 7.59
CA THR A 345 -1.76 -25.01 8.15
C THR A 345 -1.83 -24.89 9.67
N GLU A 346 -0.74 -24.47 10.30
CA GLU A 346 -0.60 -24.24 11.72
C GLU A 346 -0.45 -22.75 12.04
N SER A 347 -1.07 -22.33 13.15
CA SER A 347 -0.90 -20.98 13.69
C SER A 347 0.49 -20.80 14.31
N LEU A 348 0.95 -19.55 14.39
CA LEU A 348 2.20 -19.21 15.10
C LEU A 348 2.19 -19.65 16.58
N ASP A 349 1.01 -19.70 17.20
CA ASP A 349 0.86 -20.22 18.56
C ASP A 349 1.16 -21.71 18.67
N GLN A 350 0.73 -22.51 17.69
CA GLN A 350 1.04 -23.93 17.65
C GLN A 350 2.54 -24.17 17.44
N LEU A 351 3.19 -23.35 16.61
CA LEU A 351 4.64 -23.39 16.43
C LEU A 351 5.37 -23.04 17.74
N LEU A 352 4.91 -21.99 18.45
CA LEU A 352 5.47 -21.63 19.75
C LEU A 352 5.27 -22.73 20.80
N ASP A 353 4.10 -23.37 20.83
CA ASP A 353 3.82 -24.46 21.76
C ASP A 353 4.79 -25.64 21.51
N LYS A 354 5.07 -25.98 20.24
CA LYS A 354 6.07 -26.99 19.86
C LYS A 354 7.49 -26.59 20.28
N ALA A 355 7.92 -25.38 19.93
CA ALA A 355 9.28 -24.88 20.16
C ALA A 355 9.59 -24.69 21.66
N ALA A 356 8.59 -24.31 22.46
CA ALA A 356 8.71 -24.18 23.91
C ALA A 356 8.55 -25.52 24.66
N GLU A 357 8.34 -26.64 23.95
CA GLU A 357 7.98 -27.95 24.51
C GLU A 357 6.75 -27.88 25.43
N TYR A 358 5.86 -26.93 25.16
CA TYR A 358 4.68 -26.72 25.95
C TYR A 358 3.61 -27.75 25.58
N LYS A 359 3.54 -28.81 26.39
CA LYS A 359 2.53 -29.86 26.23
C LYS A 359 1.24 -29.42 26.93
N LEU A 360 0.15 -29.46 26.17
CA LEU A 360 -1.23 -29.30 26.64
C LEU A 360 -1.60 -30.37 27.67
#